data_AF-A0A496YCM6-F1
#
_entry.id   AF-A0A496YCM6-F1
#
_cell.length_a   1.000
_cell.length_b   1.000
_cell.length_c   1.000
_cell.angle_alpha   90.00
_cell.angle_beta   90.00
_cell.angle_gamma   90.00
#
_symmetry.space_group_name_H-M   'P 1'
#
loop_
_entity.id
_entity.type
_entity.pdbx_description
1 polymer ?
#
loop_
_entity_poly.entity_id
_entity_poly.type
_entity_poly.pdbx_seq_one_letter_code
_entity_poly.pdbx_strand_id
1 'polypeptide(L)'
;MKKLIVVTSSLVFVFGLIVFASAAHDMPGADAKALWNYITKVSPYTSWGFWPNYKGMLKGRAPHGPWHKVYVNKKALNSTAALVQYGAIEVKENYNKSKELKVITVMYKIKGYNPSAGDWFWVKYRLNGKADKFGKPKGCIRCHGVRANNDYITVHEFK
;
A
#
# COMPACT_ATOMS: atom_id res chain seq x y z
N MET A 1 -21.21 -75.63 -17.80
CA MET A 1 -21.20 -74.64 -16.70
C MET A 1 -19.95 -73.77 -16.85
N LYS A 2 -20.05 -72.61 -17.51
CA LYS A 2 -18.93 -71.67 -17.68
C LYS A 2 -19.23 -70.45 -16.80
N LYS A 3 -18.42 -70.22 -15.76
CA LYS A 3 -18.58 -69.10 -14.83
C LYS A 3 -17.99 -67.84 -15.46
N LEU A 4 -18.83 -66.82 -15.60
CA LEU A 4 -18.50 -65.49 -16.08
C LEU A 4 -17.80 -64.72 -14.95
N ILE A 5 -16.57 -64.26 -15.17
CA ILE A 5 -15.87 -63.36 -14.23
C ILE A 5 -16.19 -61.93 -14.67
N VAL A 6 -17.00 -61.23 -13.88
CA VAL A 6 -17.23 -59.80 -14.02
C VAL A 6 -16.13 -59.08 -13.24
N VAL A 7 -15.22 -58.41 -13.95
CA VAL A 7 -14.25 -57.50 -13.35
C VAL A 7 -14.89 -56.12 -13.30
N THR A 8 -15.31 -55.69 -12.12
CA THR A 8 -15.78 -54.33 -11.86
C THR A 8 -14.58 -53.38 -11.76
N SER A 9 -14.43 -52.52 -12.76
CA SER A 9 -13.43 -51.45 -12.78
C SER A 9 -13.93 -50.25 -11.97
N SER A 10 -13.44 -50.10 -10.73
CA SER A 10 -13.70 -48.93 -9.90
C SER A 10 -12.83 -47.75 -10.34
N LEU A 11 -13.42 -46.80 -11.07
CA LEU A 11 -12.78 -45.50 -11.35
C LEU A 11 -12.78 -44.65 -10.08
N VAL A 12 -11.61 -44.44 -9.48
CA VAL A 12 -11.43 -43.50 -8.37
C VAL A 12 -11.08 -42.13 -8.96
N PHE A 13 -12.06 -41.22 -9.01
CA PHE A 13 -11.83 -39.81 -9.31
C PHE A 13 -11.23 -39.12 -8.08
N VAL A 14 -9.91 -38.91 -8.07
CA VAL A 14 -9.22 -38.11 -7.06
C VAL A 14 -9.48 -36.64 -7.36
N PHE A 15 -10.40 -36.03 -6.62
CA PHE A 15 -10.59 -34.58 -6.61
C PHE A 15 -9.35 -33.94 -5.95
N GLY A 16 -8.44 -33.40 -6.75
CA GLY A 16 -7.30 -32.63 -6.25
C GLY A 16 -7.78 -31.34 -5.58
N LEU A 17 -7.72 -31.29 -4.25
CA LEU A 17 -7.82 -30.06 -3.48
C LEU A 17 -6.62 -29.17 -3.82
N ILE A 18 -6.82 -28.19 -4.69
CA ILE A 18 -5.86 -27.09 -4.86
C ILE A 18 -6.01 -26.19 -3.62
N VAL A 19 -5.22 -26.50 -2.59
CA VAL A 19 -5.04 -25.62 -1.44
C VAL A 19 -4.22 -24.42 -1.93
N PHE A 20 -4.90 -23.33 -2.28
CA PHE A 20 -4.24 -22.03 -2.42
C PHE A 20 -3.81 -21.58 -1.04
N ALA A 21 -2.59 -21.96 -0.63
CA ALA A 21 -1.92 -21.35 0.50
C ALA A 21 -1.76 -19.86 0.16
N SER A 22 -2.61 -19.02 0.76
CA SER A 22 -2.38 -17.57 0.79
C SER A 22 -1.13 -17.35 1.65
N ALA A 23 0.03 -17.38 1.02
CA ALA A 23 1.23 -16.83 1.62
C ALA A 23 0.94 -15.35 1.84
N ALA A 24 0.63 -14.99 3.09
CA ALA A 24 0.71 -13.62 3.55
C ALA A 24 2.16 -13.18 3.33
N HIS A 25 2.45 -12.63 2.14
CA HIS A 25 3.78 -12.14 1.83
C HIS A 25 4.12 -11.07 2.86
N ASP A 26 5.20 -11.30 3.61
CA ASP A 26 5.68 -10.35 4.60
C ASP A 26 5.84 -8.97 3.97
N MET A 27 5.40 -7.94 4.69
CA MET A 27 5.55 -6.57 4.25
C MET A 27 7.05 -6.23 4.13
N PRO A 28 7.46 -5.42 3.14
CA PRO A 28 8.86 -5.07 2.94
C PRO A 28 9.41 -4.27 4.12
N GLY A 29 10.74 -4.24 4.29
CA GLY A 29 11.38 -3.28 5.22
C GLY A 29 11.45 -1.87 4.64
N ALA A 30 12.33 -1.04 5.22
CA ALA A 30 12.61 0.32 4.74
C ALA A 30 13.47 0.34 3.45
N ASP A 31 13.03 -0.40 2.43
CA ASP A 31 13.69 -0.54 1.14
C ASP A 31 12.76 -0.06 0.01
N ALA A 32 13.21 0.92 -0.77
CA ALA A 32 12.37 1.53 -1.80
C ALA A 32 12.07 0.58 -2.97
N LYS A 33 12.98 -0.32 -3.34
CA LYS A 33 12.76 -1.25 -4.44
C LYS A 33 11.76 -2.33 -4.06
N ALA A 34 11.91 -2.89 -2.85
CA ALA A 34 10.99 -3.86 -2.28
C ALA A 34 9.61 -3.24 -2.04
N LEU A 35 9.55 -2.00 -1.54
CA LEU A 35 8.29 -1.28 -1.37
C LEU A 35 7.59 -1.04 -2.70
N TRP A 36 8.31 -0.62 -3.74
CA TRP A 36 7.73 -0.48 -5.09
C TRP A 36 7.15 -1.81 -5.60
N ASN A 37 7.91 -2.90 -5.52
CA ASN A 37 7.43 -4.22 -5.90
C ASN A 37 6.18 -4.63 -5.10
N TYR A 38 6.17 -4.35 -3.79
CA TYR A 38 5.03 -4.67 -2.94
C TYR A 38 3.78 -3.91 -3.40
N ILE A 39 3.84 -2.59 -3.54
CA ILE A 39 2.67 -1.77 -3.87
C ILE A 39 2.22 -1.88 -5.34
N THR A 40 3.01 -2.50 -6.23
CA THR A 40 2.64 -2.65 -7.66
C THR A 40 2.37 -4.09 -8.08
N LYS A 41 2.91 -5.09 -7.38
CA LYS A 41 2.81 -6.50 -7.77
C LYS A 41 2.18 -7.37 -6.69
N VAL A 42 2.62 -7.24 -5.43
CA VAL A 42 2.15 -8.11 -4.33
C VAL A 42 0.80 -7.65 -3.79
N SER A 43 0.66 -6.36 -3.53
CA SER A 43 -0.57 -5.71 -3.11
C SER A 43 -0.74 -4.42 -3.91
N PRO A 44 -1.26 -4.50 -5.15
CA PRO A 44 -1.37 -3.35 -6.04
C PRO A 44 -2.20 -2.22 -5.41
N TYR A 45 -1.58 -1.06 -5.16
CA TYR A 45 -2.21 0.03 -4.41
C TYR A 45 -3.46 0.60 -5.07
N THR A 46 -3.58 0.45 -6.39
CA THR A 46 -4.75 0.89 -7.16
C THR A 46 -6.02 0.10 -6.82
N SER A 47 -5.88 -1.07 -6.17
CA SER A 47 -6.98 -1.87 -5.62
C SER A 47 -7.30 -1.55 -4.15
N TRP A 48 -6.50 -0.69 -3.51
CA TRP A 48 -6.72 -0.29 -2.12
C TRP A 48 -7.84 0.74 -2.00
N GLY A 49 -8.24 1.03 -0.76
CA GLY A 49 -9.27 2.01 -0.48
C GLY A 49 -8.74 3.44 -0.37
N PHE A 50 -9.66 4.33 -0.04
CA PHE A 50 -9.44 5.74 0.25
C PHE A 50 -9.84 6.01 1.69
N TRP A 51 -9.23 7.02 2.33
CA TRP A 51 -9.76 7.52 3.59
C TRP A 51 -11.24 7.91 3.42
N PRO A 52 -12.11 7.70 4.43
CA PRO A 52 -13.56 7.92 4.29
C PRO A 52 -13.94 9.34 3.84
N ASN A 53 -13.17 10.34 4.24
CA ASN A 53 -13.37 11.75 3.93
C ASN A 53 -12.45 12.27 2.80
N TYR A 54 -11.70 11.39 2.12
CA TYR A 54 -10.71 11.80 1.12
C TYR A 54 -10.67 10.81 -0.06
N LYS A 55 -11.68 10.88 -0.94
CA LYS A 55 -11.91 9.89 -1.99
C LYS A 55 -11.71 10.45 -3.40
N GLY A 56 -11.16 9.62 -4.29
CA GLY A 56 -11.04 9.94 -5.70
C GLY A 56 -10.00 11.02 -6.01
N MET A 57 -10.18 11.67 -7.16
CA MET A 57 -9.30 12.76 -7.62
C MET A 57 -9.71 14.07 -6.96
N LEU A 58 -8.79 14.70 -6.23
CA LEU A 58 -9.02 15.95 -5.52
C LEU A 58 -8.02 17.02 -5.96
N LYS A 59 -8.38 18.29 -5.73
CA LYS A 59 -7.51 19.43 -6.02
C LYS A 59 -6.29 19.41 -5.10
N GLY A 60 -5.11 19.49 -5.70
CA GLY A 60 -3.84 19.65 -5.02
C GLY A 60 -3.39 21.11 -4.90
N ARG A 61 -2.33 21.30 -4.13
CA ARG A 61 -1.61 22.57 -3.99
C ARG A 61 -0.11 22.31 -4.05
N ALA A 62 0.67 23.36 -4.32
CA ALA A 62 2.12 23.29 -4.24
C ALA A 62 2.55 22.74 -2.85
N PRO A 63 3.58 21.88 -2.78
CA PRO A 63 4.45 21.42 -3.86
C PRO A 63 3.92 20.18 -4.63
N HIS A 64 2.72 19.69 -4.33
CA HIS A 64 2.21 18.38 -4.77
C HIS A 64 1.35 18.41 -6.04
N GLY A 65 1.56 19.39 -6.92
CA GLY A 65 0.80 19.51 -8.17
C GLY A 65 -0.69 19.87 -7.99
N PRO A 66 -1.39 20.17 -9.10
CA PRO A 66 -2.77 20.67 -9.10
C PRO A 66 -3.83 19.60 -8.79
N TRP A 67 -3.50 18.31 -8.92
CA TRP A 67 -4.44 17.21 -8.68
C TRP A 67 -3.75 16.02 -8.03
N HIS A 68 -4.46 15.27 -7.20
CA HIS A 68 -3.95 14.04 -6.60
C HIS A 68 -5.04 13.01 -6.32
N LYS A 69 -4.62 11.76 -6.14
CA LYS A 69 -5.40 10.69 -5.49
C LYS A 69 -4.56 10.14 -4.34
N VAL A 70 -5.21 9.71 -3.27
CA VAL A 70 -4.52 9.11 -2.11
C VAL A 70 -5.18 7.79 -1.74
N TYR A 71 -4.41 6.73 -1.86
CA TYR A 71 -4.79 5.35 -1.58
C TYR A 71 -4.18 4.91 -0.26
N VAL A 72 -4.90 4.08 0.47
CA VAL A 72 -4.45 3.57 1.76
C VAL A 72 -4.79 2.09 1.92
N ASN A 73 -3.82 1.33 2.43
CA ASN A 73 -4.02 -0.09 2.67
C ASN A 73 -4.97 -0.34 3.85
N LYS A 74 -5.37 -1.61 4.04
CA LYS A 74 -6.28 -2.01 5.13
C LYS A 74 -5.79 -1.60 6.52
N LYS A 75 -4.48 -1.61 6.78
CA LYS A 75 -3.91 -1.22 8.08
C LYS A 75 -4.12 0.26 8.37
N ALA A 76 -3.91 1.11 7.38
CA ALA A 76 -4.26 2.53 7.47
C ALA A 76 -5.78 2.71 7.64
N LEU A 77 -6.59 2.11 6.76
CA LEU A 77 -8.06 2.23 6.80
C LEU A 77 -8.71 1.77 8.11
N ASN A 78 -8.19 0.72 8.72
CA ASN A 78 -8.72 0.16 9.96
C ASN A 78 -8.19 0.90 11.20
N SER A 79 -7.33 1.91 11.04
CA SER A 79 -6.93 2.77 12.16
C SER A 79 -8.01 3.81 12.42
N THR A 80 -8.57 3.83 13.62
CA THR A 80 -9.64 4.76 14.01
C THR A 80 -9.12 6.01 14.73
N ALA A 81 -7.83 6.02 15.09
CA ALA A 81 -7.16 7.12 15.79
C ALA A 81 -5.71 7.26 15.33
N ALA A 82 -5.10 8.42 15.58
CA ALA A 82 -3.65 8.56 15.60
C ALA A 82 -3.13 7.90 16.90
N LEU A 83 -2.05 7.11 16.90
CA LEU A 83 -1.14 6.71 15.82
C LEU A 83 -1.70 5.54 15.00
N VAL A 84 -1.55 5.57 13.67
CA VAL A 84 -2.00 4.45 12.81
C VAL A 84 -1.15 3.21 13.03
N GLN A 85 -1.71 2.04 12.66
CA GLN A 85 -1.06 0.74 12.79
C GLN A 85 0.29 0.68 12.06
N TYR A 86 1.28 0.00 12.65
CA TYR A 86 2.49 -0.38 11.91
C TYR A 86 2.12 -1.28 10.73
N GLY A 87 2.75 -1.02 9.59
CA GLY A 87 2.32 -1.59 8.32
C GLY A 87 1.37 -0.69 7.53
N ALA A 88 0.92 0.45 8.06
CA ALA A 88 0.12 1.41 7.30
C ALA A 88 0.92 1.97 6.12
N ILE A 89 0.30 2.00 4.95
CA ILE A 89 0.87 2.61 3.74
C ILE A 89 -0.14 3.60 3.17
N GLU A 90 0.32 4.82 2.90
CA GLU A 90 -0.37 5.83 2.11
C GLU A 90 0.39 6.03 0.78
N VAL A 91 -0.30 5.80 -0.35
CA VAL A 91 0.23 6.03 -1.69
C VAL A 91 -0.51 7.23 -2.28
N LYS A 92 0.23 8.27 -2.60
CA LYS A 92 -0.28 9.49 -3.23
C LYS A 92 0.22 9.59 -4.66
N GLU A 93 -0.72 9.67 -5.57
CA GLU A 93 -0.49 10.00 -6.97
C GLU A 93 -0.62 11.50 -7.18
N ASN A 94 0.33 12.11 -7.90
CA ASN A 94 0.28 13.51 -8.29
C ASN A 94 0.14 13.66 -9.80
N TYR A 95 -0.77 14.53 -10.21
CA TYR A 95 -1.14 14.74 -11.60
C TYR A 95 -0.94 16.20 -12.02
N ASN A 96 -0.65 16.43 -13.30
CA ASN A 96 -0.54 17.78 -13.87
C ASN A 96 -1.93 18.39 -14.19
N LYS A 97 -1.97 19.60 -14.77
CA LYS A 97 -3.22 20.30 -15.12
C LYS A 97 -4.12 19.49 -16.07
N SER A 98 -3.51 18.74 -16.98
CA SER A 98 -4.17 17.83 -17.92
C SER A 98 -4.57 16.48 -17.29
N LYS A 99 -4.44 16.33 -15.97
CA LYS A 99 -4.71 15.09 -15.22
C LYS A 99 -3.88 13.88 -15.66
N GLU A 100 -2.67 14.12 -16.14
CA GLU A 100 -1.69 13.07 -16.41
C GLU A 100 -0.89 12.77 -15.14
N LEU A 101 -0.75 11.48 -14.81
CA LEU A 101 0.05 11.04 -13.65
C LEU A 101 1.53 11.41 -13.88
N LYS A 102 2.18 11.99 -12.87
CA LYS A 102 3.58 12.42 -12.96
C LYS A 102 4.48 11.83 -11.89
N VAL A 103 3.97 11.69 -10.67
CA VAL A 103 4.77 11.27 -9.52
C VAL A 103 3.92 10.40 -8.61
N ILE A 104 4.54 9.38 -8.02
CA ILE A 104 3.97 8.61 -6.92
C ILE A 104 4.81 8.87 -5.67
N THR A 105 4.17 9.28 -4.59
CA THR A 105 4.81 9.45 -3.28
C THR A 105 4.19 8.51 -2.27
N VAL A 106 5.01 7.94 -1.39
CA VAL A 106 4.58 6.90 -0.46
C VAL A 106 5.05 7.23 0.95
N MET A 107 4.16 7.06 1.91
CA MET A 107 4.46 6.98 3.34
C MET A 107 4.23 5.54 3.78
N TYR A 108 5.21 4.94 4.45
CA TYR A 108 5.13 3.59 4.98
C TYR A 108 5.56 3.55 6.45
N LYS A 109 4.66 3.12 7.33
CA LYS A 109 4.90 3.10 8.77
C LYS A 109 5.60 1.82 9.22
N ILE A 110 6.85 1.95 9.68
CA ILE A 110 7.73 0.84 10.03
C ILE A 110 8.21 1.02 11.47
N LYS A 111 7.82 0.08 12.33
CA LYS A 111 8.15 0.12 13.76
C LYS A 111 9.65 0.33 13.99
N GLY A 112 10.00 1.35 14.76
CA GLY A 112 11.38 1.67 15.14
C GLY A 112 12.24 2.31 14.04
N TYR A 113 11.71 2.53 12.83
CA TYR A 113 12.51 3.07 11.73
C TYR A 113 12.91 4.53 11.98
N ASN A 114 11.99 5.35 12.47
CA ASN A 114 12.21 6.77 12.69
C ASN A 114 11.36 7.32 13.84
N PRO A 115 11.62 6.90 15.10
CA PRO A 115 10.70 7.17 16.21
C PRO A 115 10.47 8.65 16.46
N SER A 116 11.50 9.48 16.26
CA SER A 116 11.41 10.94 16.40
C SER A 116 10.51 11.61 15.36
N ALA A 117 10.14 10.90 14.29
CA ALA A 117 9.23 11.39 13.26
C ALA A 117 8.15 10.36 12.87
N GLY A 118 7.58 9.69 13.88
CA GLY A 118 6.38 8.85 13.73
C GLY A 118 6.61 7.54 12.99
N ASP A 119 7.86 7.07 12.89
CA ASP A 119 8.22 5.79 12.26
C ASP A 119 7.89 5.70 10.76
N TRP A 120 7.81 6.85 10.09
CA TRP A 120 7.53 6.93 8.66
C TRP A 120 8.78 6.80 7.80
N PHE A 121 8.76 5.83 6.89
CA PHE A 121 9.62 5.74 5.71
C PHE A 121 8.92 6.43 4.53
N TRP A 122 9.63 7.36 3.89
CA TRP A 122 9.08 8.18 2.81
C TRP A 122 9.74 7.80 1.49
N VAL A 123 9.00 7.81 0.38
CA VAL A 123 9.59 7.63 -0.96
C VAL A 123 8.88 8.50 -1.99
N LYS A 124 9.64 9.05 -2.92
CA LYS A 124 9.14 9.60 -4.19
C LYS A 124 9.61 8.70 -5.33
N TYR A 125 8.67 8.12 -6.07
CA TYR A 125 8.91 7.33 -7.27
C TYR A 125 8.58 8.11 -8.54
N ARG A 126 9.37 7.84 -9.57
CA ARG A 126 8.98 8.04 -10.97
C ARG A 126 8.03 6.92 -11.39
N LEU A 127 7.33 7.10 -12.52
CA LEU A 127 6.34 6.12 -12.99
C LEU A 127 6.95 4.75 -13.37
N ASN A 128 8.25 4.71 -13.65
CA ASN A 128 8.98 3.46 -13.89
C ASN A 128 9.47 2.77 -12.60
N GLY A 129 9.09 3.28 -11.41
CA GLY A 129 9.48 2.73 -10.12
C GLY A 129 10.85 3.13 -9.61
N LYS A 130 11.61 3.96 -10.34
CA LYS A 130 12.85 4.53 -9.81
C LYS A 130 12.55 5.49 -8.66
N ALA A 131 13.15 5.25 -7.50
CA ALA A 131 13.09 6.16 -6.36
C ALA A 131 14.03 7.36 -6.58
N ASP A 132 13.53 8.58 -6.32
CA ASP A 132 14.30 9.82 -6.30
C ASP A 132 14.76 10.15 -4.86
N LYS A 133 13.87 10.69 -4.02
CA LYS A 133 14.12 10.97 -2.60
C LYS A 133 13.41 9.92 -1.76
N PHE A 134 14.10 9.30 -0.82
CA PHE A 134 13.52 8.32 0.09
C PHE A 134 14.17 8.28 1.47
N GLY A 135 13.63 7.47 2.38
CA GLY A 135 14.13 7.32 3.74
C GLY A 135 13.51 8.33 4.69
N LYS A 136 14.35 9.23 5.21
CA LYS A 136 13.98 10.28 6.19
C LYS A 136 14.17 11.70 5.63
N PRO A 137 13.57 12.06 4.47
CA PRO A 137 13.78 13.36 3.85
C PRO A 137 13.25 14.49 4.73
N LYS A 138 14.15 15.36 5.22
CA LYS A 138 13.83 16.48 6.12
C LYS A 138 12.70 17.37 5.61
N GLY A 139 12.60 17.59 4.30
CA GLY A 139 11.53 18.40 3.71
C GLY A 139 10.13 17.80 3.87
N CYS A 140 9.98 16.48 3.70
CA CYS A 140 8.71 15.81 3.90
C CYS A 140 8.34 15.80 5.38
N ILE A 141 9.29 15.41 6.24
CA ILE A 141 9.09 15.34 7.69
C ILE A 141 8.71 16.71 8.25
N ARG A 142 9.40 17.79 7.86
CA ARG A 142 9.10 19.14 8.36
C ARG A 142 7.70 19.61 7.95
N CYS A 143 7.33 19.47 6.68
CA CYS A 143 6.04 19.95 6.20
C CYS A 143 4.86 19.11 6.73
N HIS A 144 5.04 17.79 6.89
CA HIS A 144 4.02 16.93 7.48
C HIS A 144 4.00 16.98 9.01
N GLY A 145 5.12 17.34 9.63
CA GLY A 145 5.30 17.39 11.09
C GLY A 145 4.43 18.44 11.79
N VAL A 146 3.90 19.42 11.07
CA VAL A 146 2.83 20.30 11.59
C VAL A 146 1.58 19.53 11.99
N ARG A 147 1.44 18.28 11.54
CA ARG A 147 0.39 17.33 11.91
C ARG A 147 0.94 16.12 12.66
N ALA A 148 1.99 16.30 13.47
CA ALA A 148 2.56 15.20 14.27
C ALA A 148 1.53 14.54 15.20
N ASN A 149 0.61 15.31 15.79
CA ASN A 149 -0.49 14.78 16.62
C ASN A 149 -1.52 13.96 15.82
N ASN A 150 -1.58 14.16 14.51
CA ASN A 150 -2.39 13.39 13.57
C ASN A 150 -1.49 12.43 12.76
N ASP A 151 -0.39 12.00 13.36
CA ASP A 151 0.53 11.00 12.84
C ASP A 151 1.10 11.32 11.44
N TYR A 152 1.44 12.59 11.21
CA TYR A 152 2.02 13.11 9.96
C TYR A 152 1.10 13.01 8.72
N ILE A 153 -0.13 12.49 8.89
CA ILE A 153 -1.12 12.36 7.81
C ILE A 153 -1.81 13.71 7.64
N THR A 154 -1.85 14.22 6.41
CA THR A 154 -2.39 15.56 6.11
C THR A 154 -3.74 15.55 5.43
N VAL A 155 -4.21 14.38 5.00
CA VAL A 155 -5.40 14.24 4.14
C VAL A 155 -6.59 13.62 4.87
N HIS A 156 -6.37 13.15 6.10
CA HIS A 156 -7.38 12.60 6.98
C HIS A 156 -7.20 13.21 8.37
N GLU A 157 -8.29 13.34 9.13
CA GLU A 157 -8.27 13.83 10.51
C GLU A 157 -8.86 12.72 11.38
N PHE A 158 -8.08 12.22 12.32
CA PHE A 158 -8.57 11.31 13.34
C PHE A 158 -9.30 12.12 14.41
N LYS A 159 -10.47 11.63 14.84
CA LYS A 159 -11.27 12.25 15.90
C LYS A 159 -10.97 11.63 17.25
#